data_AF-A0A5C8MRT6-F1
#
_entry.id   AF-A0A5C8MRT6-F1
#
_cell.length_a   1.000
_cell.length_b   1.000
_cell.length_c   1.000
_cell.angle_alpha   90.00
_cell.angle_beta   90.00
_cell.angle_gamma   90.00
#
_symmetry.space_group_name_H-M   'P 1'
#
loop_
_entity.id
_entity.type
_entity.pdbx_description
1 polymer ?
#
loop_
_entity_poly.entity_id
_entity_poly.type
_entity_poly.pdbx_seq_one_letter_code
_entity_poly.pdbx_strand_id
1 'polypeptide(L)'
;MSEAAQTLDGWYCLHDFRSIDWSAWKTLTSDEREAAIREFLSLVEKWQETEDKQEGSHAIYTIVGQKADIMFMILRPTIEELNEIETALNKTKLAEFLVPAYSYVSVVELSNYLASGDEDPYQIPEVRRRLYPI
;
A
#
# COMPACT_ATOMS: atom_id res chain seq x y z
N MET A 1 35.67 5.45 15.06
CA MET A 1 34.20 5.48 15.26
C MET A 1 33.56 5.28 13.90
N SER A 2 32.56 4.40 13.79
CA SER A 2 31.79 4.24 12.55
C SER A 2 30.83 5.42 12.38
N GLU A 3 30.75 5.97 11.19
CA GLU A 3 29.76 6.99 10.83
C GLU A 3 28.39 6.34 10.60
N ALA A 4 27.31 7.00 11.03
CA ALA A 4 25.96 6.51 10.77
C ALA A 4 25.62 6.68 9.28
N ALA A 5 24.93 5.69 8.71
CA ALA A 5 24.38 5.84 7.37
C ALA A 5 23.34 6.97 7.35
N GLN A 6 23.33 7.75 6.28
CA GLN A 6 22.27 8.73 6.03
C GLN A 6 21.37 8.21 4.91
N THR A 7 20.11 8.60 4.97
CA THR A 7 19.07 8.12 4.06
C THR A 7 18.34 9.31 3.44
N LEU A 8 17.83 9.08 2.23
CA LEU A 8 16.78 9.89 1.64
C LEU A 8 15.49 9.08 1.75
N ASP A 9 14.45 9.71 2.24
CA ASP A 9 13.20 9.06 2.62
C ASP A 9 12.08 9.53 1.69
N GLY A 10 11.37 8.57 1.11
CA GLY A 10 10.31 8.76 0.14
C GLY A 10 8.92 8.60 0.75
N TRP A 11 8.01 7.96 0.01
CA TRP A 11 6.68 7.65 0.52
C TRP A 11 6.71 6.64 1.66
N TYR A 12 5.77 6.82 2.60
CA TYR A 12 5.40 5.77 3.54
C TYR A 12 4.78 4.61 2.77
N CYS A 13 4.97 3.38 3.27
CA CYS A 13 4.44 2.17 2.67
C CYS A 13 3.74 1.31 3.72
N LEU A 14 2.52 0.88 3.41
CA LEU A 14 1.79 -0.16 4.14
C LEU A 14 1.74 -1.42 3.28
N HIS A 15 2.20 -2.54 3.83
CA HIS A 15 1.87 -3.87 3.33
C HIS A 15 0.80 -4.45 4.25
N ASP A 16 -0.42 -4.61 3.74
CA ASP A 16 -1.55 -5.19 4.47
C ASP A 16 -1.89 -6.56 3.87
N PHE A 17 -1.66 -7.63 4.63
CA PHE A 17 -1.91 -9.01 4.21
C PHE A 17 -3.16 -9.55 4.87
N ARG A 18 -4.04 -10.15 4.06
CA ARG A 18 -5.29 -10.76 4.52
C ARG A 18 -5.43 -12.19 4.04
N SER A 19 -6.08 -13.00 4.87
CA SER A 19 -6.59 -14.33 4.50
C SER A 19 -8.09 -14.23 4.27
N ILE A 20 -8.60 -14.92 3.27
CA ILE A 20 -10.02 -14.87 2.89
C ILE A 20 -10.78 -15.94 3.67
N ASP A 21 -11.78 -15.54 4.46
CA ASP A 21 -12.74 -16.48 5.02
C ASP A 21 -13.74 -16.92 3.94
N TRP A 22 -13.29 -17.87 3.13
CA TRP A 22 -14.11 -18.46 2.07
C TRP A 22 -15.38 -19.14 2.60
N SER A 23 -15.38 -19.59 3.84
CA SER A 23 -16.53 -20.27 4.43
C SER A 23 -17.64 -19.27 4.71
N ALA A 24 -17.32 -18.15 5.36
CA ALA A 24 -18.24 -17.06 5.62
C ALA A 24 -18.68 -16.38 4.32
N TRP A 25 -17.76 -16.12 3.39
CA TRP A 25 -18.06 -15.48 2.10
C TRP A 25 -19.08 -16.26 1.25
N LYS A 26 -19.02 -17.60 1.30
CA LYS A 26 -19.95 -18.46 0.57
C LYS A 26 -21.36 -18.49 1.16
N THR A 27 -21.57 -17.97 2.36
CA THR A 27 -22.91 -17.87 2.97
C THR A 27 -23.73 -16.69 2.44
N LEU A 28 -23.08 -15.67 1.87
CA LEU A 28 -23.74 -14.54 1.26
C LEU A 28 -24.53 -14.92 0.00
N THR A 29 -25.55 -14.14 -0.31
CA THR A 29 -26.24 -14.18 -1.60
C THR A 29 -25.34 -13.66 -2.73
N SER A 30 -25.71 -13.90 -4.00
CA SER A 30 -24.96 -13.35 -5.14
C SER A 30 -24.97 -11.82 -5.11
N ASP A 31 -26.14 -11.23 -4.87
CA ASP A 31 -26.32 -9.78 -4.86
C ASP A 31 -25.47 -9.10 -3.78
N GLU A 32 -25.36 -9.69 -2.59
CA GLU A 32 -24.50 -9.18 -1.52
C GLU A 32 -23.01 -9.27 -1.90
N ARG A 33 -22.57 -10.37 -2.51
CA ARG A 33 -21.20 -10.50 -3.00
C ARG A 33 -20.89 -9.46 -4.09
N GLU A 34 -21.80 -9.29 -5.06
CA GLU A 34 -21.64 -8.32 -6.13
C GLU A 34 -21.64 -6.88 -5.61
N ALA A 35 -22.46 -6.57 -4.60
CA ALA A 35 -22.43 -5.27 -3.94
C ALA A 35 -21.09 -5.02 -3.21
N ALA A 36 -20.59 -6.00 -2.45
CA ALA A 36 -19.32 -5.90 -1.72
C ALA A 36 -18.12 -5.76 -2.66
N ILE A 37 -18.11 -6.49 -3.79
CA ILE A 37 -17.05 -6.35 -4.80
C ILE A 37 -17.12 -4.99 -5.50
N ARG A 38 -18.31 -4.48 -5.83
CA ARG A 38 -18.45 -3.14 -6.40
C ARG A 38 -17.98 -2.03 -5.45
N GLU A 39 -18.31 -2.14 -4.16
CA GLU A 39 -17.83 -1.22 -3.13
C GLU A 39 -16.30 -1.23 -3.06
N PHE A 40 -15.69 -2.42 -3.00
CA PHE A 40 -14.24 -2.56 -3.00
C PHE A 40 -13.59 -1.98 -4.25
N LEU A 41 -14.11 -2.28 -5.45
CA LEU A 41 -13.59 -1.71 -6.70
C LEU A 41 -13.70 -0.18 -6.74
N SER A 42 -14.76 0.39 -6.17
CA SER A 42 -14.92 1.85 -6.05
C SER A 42 -13.89 2.46 -5.08
N LEU A 43 -13.43 1.70 -4.09
CA LEU A 43 -12.33 2.12 -3.21
C LEU A 43 -10.99 2.08 -3.95
N VAL A 44 -10.74 1.01 -4.72
CA VAL A 44 -9.53 0.88 -5.55
C VAL A 44 -9.48 1.95 -6.64
N GLU A 45 -10.60 2.34 -7.24
CA GLU A 45 -10.66 3.44 -8.21
C GLU A 45 -10.14 4.76 -7.62
N LYS A 46 -10.47 5.06 -6.35
CA LYS A 46 -9.89 6.22 -5.66
C LYS A 46 -8.38 6.12 -5.49
N TRP A 47 -7.86 4.91 -5.27
CA TRP A 47 -6.41 4.70 -5.18
C TRP A 47 -5.74 4.89 -6.55
N GLN A 48 -6.39 4.45 -7.63
CA GLN A 48 -5.93 4.70 -9.00
C GLN A 48 -5.93 6.20 -9.32
N GLU A 49 -6.98 6.95 -8.94
CA GLU A 49 -7.00 8.40 -9.14
C GLU A 49 -5.84 9.12 -8.40
N THR A 50 -5.46 8.65 -7.21
CA THR A 50 -4.28 9.16 -6.49
C THR A 50 -2.98 8.84 -7.23
N GLU A 51 -2.86 7.63 -7.77
CA GLU A 51 -1.68 7.19 -8.53
C GLU A 51 -1.53 7.94 -9.86
N ASP A 52 -2.63 8.16 -10.58
CA ASP A 52 -2.66 8.93 -11.84
C ASP A 52 -2.20 10.39 -11.63
N LYS A 53 -2.43 10.95 -10.44
CA LYS A 53 -1.94 12.27 -10.02
C LYS A 53 -0.50 12.27 -9.51
N GLN A 54 0.15 11.11 -9.45
CA GLN A 54 1.47 10.91 -8.87
C GLN A 54 1.55 11.32 -7.39
N GLU A 55 0.45 11.15 -6.66
CA GLU A 55 0.33 11.48 -5.23
C GLU A 55 0.37 10.22 -4.34
N GLY A 56 0.66 9.07 -4.92
CA GLY A 56 0.81 7.78 -4.24
C GLY A 56 0.93 6.65 -5.26
N SER A 57 1.05 5.43 -4.79
CA SER A 57 0.95 4.23 -5.63
C SER A 57 0.27 3.10 -4.86
N HIS A 58 -0.21 2.09 -5.57
CA HIS A 58 -0.73 0.89 -4.96
C HIS A 58 -0.54 -0.35 -5.83
N ALA A 59 -0.51 -1.52 -5.20
CA ALA A 59 -0.55 -2.79 -5.89
C ALA A 59 -1.32 -3.84 -5.09
N ILE A 60 -1.99 -4.74 -5.81
CA ILE A 60 -2.81 -5.81 -5.22
C ILE A 60 -2.35 -7.14 -5.79
N TYR A 61 -1.95 -8.06 -4.91
CA TYR A 61 -1.45 -9.37 -5.31
C TYR A 61 -2.16 -10.49 -4.56
N THR A 62 -2.42 -11.60 -5.25
CA THR A 62 -2.76 -12.86 -4.59
C THR A 62 -1.49 -13.53 -4.08
N ILE A 63 -1.51 -14.02 -2.85
CA ILE A 63 -0.35 -14.64 -2.20
C ILE A 63 -0.51 -16.16 -2.20
N VAL A 64 0.56 -16.88 -2.54
CA VAL A 64 0.57 -18.35 -2.55
C VAL A 64 0.93 -18.89 -1.17
N GLY A 65 0.17 -19.89 -0.72
CA GLY A 65 0.38 -20.57 0.55
C GLY A 65 -0.62 -20.13 1.60
N GLN A 66 -0.32 -20.38 2.88
CA GLN A 66 -1.26 -20.18 3.98
C GLN A 66 -0.95 -18.93 4.82
N LYS A 67 0.09 -18.18 4.44
CA LYS A 67 0.51 -16.98 5.18
C LYS A 67 -0.44 -15.80 4.95
N ALA A 68 -1.06 -15.75 3.77
CA ALA A 68 -2.08 -14.79 3.34
C ALA A 68 -2.65 -15.29 2.00
N ASP A 69 -3.80 -14.75 1.60
CA ASP A 69 -4.40 -14.98 0.28
C ASP A 69 -4.30 -13.72 -0.60
N ILE A 70 -4.32 -12.52 -0.01
CA ILE A 70 -4.23 -11.24 -0.71
C ILE A 70 -3.35 -10.25 0.05
N MET A 71 -2.63 -9.41 -0.69
CA MET A 71 -1.84 -8.30 -0.15
C MET A 71 -2.25 -7.00 -0.84
N PHE A 72 -2.42 -5.95 -0.04
CA PHE A 72 -2.51 -4.57 -0.49
C PHE A 72 -1.20 -3.87 -0.12
N MET A 73 -0.43 -3.46 -1.12
CA MET A 73 0.75 -2.62 -0.96
C MET A 73 0.36 -1.19 -1.32
N ILE A 74 0.48 -0.25 -0.39
CA ILE A 74 -0.05 1.11 -0.53
C ILE A 74 1.04 2.09 -0.14
N LEU A 75 1.36 3.03 -1.04
CA LEU A 75 2.38 4.05 -0.83
C LEU A 75 1.75 5.45 -0.79
N ARG A 76 2.04 6.23 0.25
CA ARG A 76 1.52 7.60 0.42
C ARG A 76 2.54 8.59 0.97
N PRO A 77 2.38 9.90 0.68
CA PRO A 77 3.22 10.97 1.24
C PRO A 77 3.20 11.04 2.76
N THR A 78 2.08 10.69 3.40
CA THR A 78 1.92 10.79 4.86
C THR A 78 1.44 9.49 5.49
N ILE A 79 1.75 9.30 6.78
CA ILE A 79 1.28 8.14 7.56
C ILE A 79 -0.23 8.25 7.86
N GLU A 80 -0.75 9.46 7.95
CA GLU A 80 -2.17 9.75 8.14
C GLU A 80 -3.00 9.21 6.97
N GLU A 81 -2.55 9.43 5.73
CA GLU A 81 -3.20 8.87 4.54
C GLU A 81 -3.21 7.35 4.54
N LEU A 82 -2.13 6.68 4.98
CA LEU A 82 -2.12 5.22 5.11
C LEU A 82 -3.17 4.74 6.10
N ASN A 83 -3.27 5.39 7.26
CA ASN A 83 -4.27 5.07 8.28
C ASN A 83 -5.71 5.32 7.79
N GLU A 84 -5.94 6.40 7.04
CA GLU A 84 -7.24 6.68 6.42
C GLU A 84 -7.65 5.59 5.43
N ILE A 85 -6.71 5.14 4.60
CA ILE A 85 -6.94 4.09 3.60
C ILE A 85 -7.19 2.73 4.28
N GLU A 86 -6.37 2.35 5.26
CA GLU A 86 -6.57 1.14 6.06
C GLU A 86 -7.96 1.16 6.73
N THR A 87 -8.33 2.30 7.33
CA THR A 87 -9.63 2.48 7.98
C THR A 87 -10.78 2.39 6.98
N ALA A 88 -10.63 2.96 5.78
CA ALA A 88 -11.64 2.89 4.73
C ALA A 88 -11.82 1.45 4.23
N LEU A 89 -10.71 0.73 3.99
CA LEU A 89 -10.73 -0.68 3.61
C LEU A 89 -11.45 -1.52 4.66
N ASN A 90 -11.10 -1.36 5.94
CA ASN A 90 -11.68 -2.11 7.06
C ASN A 90 -13.18 -1.86 7.27
N LYS A 91 -13.73 -0.77 6.72
CA LYS A 91 -15.17 -0.46 6.77
C LYS A 91 -15.97 -1.04 5.61
N THR A 92 -15.32 -1.59 4.59
CA THR A 92 -16.01 -2.21 3.45
C THR A 92 -16.67 -3.53 3.84
N LYS A 93 -17.72 -3.91 3.12
CA LYS A 93 -18.39 -5.21 3.28
C LYS A 93 -17.45 -6.38 2.94
N LEU A 94 -16.55 -6.19 1.97
CA LEU A 94 -15.57 -7.21 1.61
C LEU A 94 -14.60 -7.48 2.77
N ALA A 95 -14.20 -6.45 3.53
CA ALA A 95 -13.24 -6.59 4.62
C ALA A 95 -13.75 -7.43 5.80
N GLU A 96 -15.07 -7.62 5.94
CA GLU A 96 -15.64 -8.59 6.90
C GLU A 96 -15.16 -10.03 6.62
N PHE A 97 -14.73 -10.32 5.39
CA PHE A 97 -14.23 -11.63 4.96
C PHE A 97 -12.72 -11.65 4.72
N LEU A 98 -12.03 -10.54 4.98
CA LEU A 98 -10.59 -10.40 4.85
C LEU A 98 -9.96 -10.36 6.25
N VAL A 99 -9.68 -11.55 6.78
CA VAL A 99 -9.09 -11.75 8.10
C VAL A 99 -7.65 -11.23 8.12
N PRO A 100 -7.25 -10.37 9.08
CA PRO A 100 -5.88 -9.90 9.20
C PRO A 100 -4.89 -11.07 9.32
N ALA A 101 -3.85 -11.07 8.49
CA ALA A 101 -2.83 -12.12 8.49
C ALA A 101 -1.45 -11.58 8.90
N TYR A 102 -1.03 -10.47 8.30
CA TYR A 102 0.23 -9.78 8.63
C TYR A 102 0.16 -8.32 8.19
N SER A 103 1.01 -7.46 8.77
CA SER A 103 1.23 -6.13 8.25
C SER A 103 2.67 -5.66 8.40
N TYR A 104 3.08 -4.73 7.55
CA TYR A 104 4.39 -4.10 7.62
C TYR A 104 4.30 -2.62 7.24
N VAL A 105 4.81 -1.75 8.11
CA VAL A 105 4.86 -0.30 7.89
C VAL A 105 6.31 0.12 7.72
N SER A 106 6.60 0.84 6.65
CA SER A 106 7.95 1.31 6.32
C SER A 106 7.91 2.65 5.58
N VAL A 107 9.09 3.16 5.23
CA VAL A 107 9.28 4.31 4.34
C VAL A 107 10.23 3.87 3.23
N VAL A 108 10.01 4.33 2.00
CA VAL A 108 10.94 4.10 0.89
C VAL A 108 12.26 4.76 1.22
N GLU A 109 13.36 4.00 1.18
CA GLU A 109 14.68 4.46 1.63
C GLU A 109 15.70 4.36 0.50
N LEU A 110 16.49 5.42 0.32
CA LEU A 110 17.72 5.39 -0.48
C LEU A 110 18.92 5.73 0.40
N SER A 111 19.82 4.77 0.57
CA SER A 111 21.10 4.99 1.24
C SER A 111 22.00 5.97 0.46
N ASN A 112 22.71 6.84 1.18
CA ASN A 112 23.55 7.90 0.63
C ASN A 112 24.88 7.45 -0.03
N TYR A 113 25.11 6.16 -0.32
CA TYR A 113 26.37 5.68 -0.90
C TYR A 113 26.76 6.33 -2.25
N LEU A 114 25.84 7.06 -2.90
CA LEU A 114 26.04 7.68 -4.21
C LEU A 114 25.83 9.21 -4.24
N ALA A 115 25.37 9.83 -3.13
CA ALA A 115 25.09 11.26 -3.11
C ALA A 115 26.39 12.06 -2.90
N SER A 116 27.08 12.34 -4.00
CA SER A 116 28.27 13.21 -4.02
C SER A 116 28.02 14.35 -5.01
N GLY A 117 27.38 15.41 -4.53
CA GLY A 117 27.09 16.62 -5.31
C GLY A 117 26.50 17.73 -4.43
N ASP A 118 26.51 18.97 -4.94
CA ASP A 118 26.03 20.18 -4.23
C ASP A 118 24.52 20.44 -4.44
N GLU A 119 23.82 19.61 -5.22
CA GLU A 119 22.39 19.76 -5.52
C GLU A 119 21.51 19.03 -4.49
N ASP A 120 20.32 19.58 -4.20
CA ASP A 120 19.31 18.92 -3.36
C ASP A 120 18.88 17.59 -4.00
N PRO A 121 19.17 16.43 -3.37
CA PRO A 121 18.86 15.12 -3.95
C PRO A 121 17.36 14.92 -4.25
N TYR A 122 16.47 15.61 -3.54
CA TYR A 122 15.02 15.53 -3.76
C TYR A 122 14.55 16.23 -5.05
N GLN A 123 15.43 17.01 -5.69
CA GLN A 123 15.16 17.63 -6.99
C GLN A 123 15.69 16.81 -8.18
N ILE A 124 16.58 15.84 -7.92
CA ILE A 124 17.20 15.02 -8.98
C ILE A 124 16.17 14.01 -9.53
N PRO A 125 15.81 14.05 -10.83
CA PRO A 125 14.76 13.19 -11.40
C PRO A 125 14.98 11.68 -11.20
N GLU A 126 16.22 11.20 -11.27
CA GLU A 126 16.59 9.80 -11.03
C GLU A 126 16.35 9.38 -9.57
N VAL A 127 16.57 10.29 -8.62
CA VAL A 127 16.35 10.05 -7.18
C VAL A 127 14.84 10.07 -6.90
N ARG A 128 14.12 11.07 -7.42
CA ARG A 128 12.67 11.19 -7.25
C ARG A 128 11.91 9.96 -7.74
N ARG A 129 12.26 9.41 -8.91
CA ARG A 129 11.63 8.19 -9.45
C ARG A 129 11.79 6.97 -8.54
N ARG A 130 12.81 6.96 -7.68
CA ARG A 130 13.07 5.87 -6.73
C ARG A 130 12.46 6.13 -5.36
N LEU A 131 12.38 7.39 -4.91
CA LEU A 131 11.71 7.79 -3.66
C LEU A 131 10.18 7.75 -3.78
N TYR A 132 9.65 7.99 -4.98
CA TYR A 132 8.21 8.02 -5.29
C TYR A 132 7.92 7.04 -6.43
N PRO A 133 8.07 5.72 -6.19
CA PRO A 133 7.90 4.72 -7.24
C PRO A 133 6.41 4.56 -7.59
N ILE A 134 6.12 4.62 -8.89
CA ILE A 134 4.82 4.34 -9.53
C ILE A 134 5.10 3.36 -10.66
#